data_AF-X0T406-F1
#
_entry.id   AF-X0T406-F1
#
_cell.length_a   1.000
_cell.length_b   1.000
_cell.length_c   1.000
_cell.angle_alpha   90.00
_cell.angle_beta   90.00
_cell.angle_gamma   90.00
#
_symmetry.space_group_name_H-M   'P 1'
#
loop_
_entity.id
_entity.type
_entity.pdbx_description
1 polymer ?
#
loop_
_entity_poly.entity_id
_entity_poly.type
_entity_poly.pdbx_seq_one_letter_code
_entity_poly.pdbx_strand_id
1 'polypeptide(L)'
;MVSIAGVAGVVEDISLRRTVLRDIDGNVHSVPNGKVELSTNMTKKYSRVNLNVSVGYGENLKHVIDTINRICQEMAEDPQWKDDFITTPSALRVDKLGDSGIDIKILGDTKPSKQWAIMGELRLRLKDAFDSEGIEIPWPHTKVYFGNAPAVISEN
;
A
#
# COMPACT_ATOMS: atom_id res chain seq x y z
N MET A 1 -8.05 -15.29 4.23
CA MET A 1 -9.06 -14.38 3.67
C MET A 1 -9.31 -14.72 2.22
N VAL A 2 -10.55 -14.67 1.79
CA VAL A 2 -10.98 -14.92 0.41
C VAL A 2 -11.82 -13.76 -0.09
N SER A 3 -11.82 -13.53 -1.39
CA SER A 3 -12.77 -12.66 -2.07
C SER A 3 -13.65 -13.50 -2.98
N ILE A 4 -14.96 -13.41 -2.81
CA ILE A 4 -15.97 -14.18 -3.53
C ILE A 4 -17.13 -13.25 -3.87
N ALA A 5 -17.55 -13.24 -5.15
CA ALA A 5 -18.68 -12.44 -5.62
C ALA A 5 -18.60 -10.93 -5.23
N GLY A 6 -17.39 -10.37 -5.21
CA GLY A 6 -17.14 -8.97 -4.84
C GLY A 6 -17.03 -8.69 -3.34
N VAL A 7 -17.20 -9.70 -2.48
CA VAL A 7 -17.07 -9.58 -1.02
C VAL A 7 -15.77 -10.22 -0.55
N ALA A 8 -14.96 -9.47 0.20
CA ALA A 8 -13.74 -9.98 0.82
C ALA A 8 -13.97 -10.25 2.31
N GLY A 9 -13.55 -11.43 2.79
CA GLY A 9 -13.72 -11.81 4.18
C GLY A 9 -13.05 -13.13 4.58
N VAL A 10 -13.17 -13.48 5.85
CA VAL A 10 -12.78 -14.79 6.37
C VAL A 10 -13.98 -15.73 6.22
N VAL A 11 -13.74 -16.95 5.72
CA VAL A 11 -14.81 -17.96 5.63
C VAL A 11 -15.09 -18.49 7.02
N GLU A 12 -16.35 -18.39 7.45
CA GLU A 12 -16.81 -18.95 8.72
C GLU A 12 -17.46 -20.32 8.53
N ASP A 13 -18.26 -20.48 7.47
CA ASP A 13 -18.97 -21.73 7.18
C ASP A 13 -19.06 -21.99 5.67
N ILE A 14 -18.98 -23.27 5.29
CA ILE A 14 -19.20 -23.72 3.92
C ILE A 14 -20.23 -24.84 3.96
N SER A 15 -21.39 -24.56 3.39
CA SER A 15 -22.47 -25.52 3.18
C SER A 15 -22.55 -25.91 1.70
N LEU A 16 -23.29 -26.99 1.38
CA LEU A 16 -23.51 -27.44 0.00
C LEU A 16 -24.08 -26.35 -0.93
N ARG A 17 -24.91 -25.45 -0.39
CA ARG A 17 -25.61 -24.41 -1.18
C ARG A 17 -25.09 -22.99 -0.98
N ARG A 18 -24.34 -22.71 0.09
CA ARG A 18 -23.89 -21.35 0.43
C ARG A 18 -22.55 -21.37 1.13
N THR A 19 -21.84 -20.27 1.00
CA THR A 19 -20.61 -19.94 1.73
C THR A 19 -20.87 -18.70 2.58
N VAL A 20 -20.50 -18.74 3.86
CA VAL A 20 -20.66 -17.63 4.79
C VAL A 20 -19.29 -17.00 5.05
N LEU A 21 -19.22 -15.69 4.86
CA LEU A 21 -18.01 -14.88 5.02
C LEU A 21 -18.25 -13.82 6.10
N ARG A 22 -17.24 -13.52 6.91
CA ARG A 22 -17.21 -12.33 7.76
C ARG A 22 -16.19 -11.34 7.21
N ASP A 23 -16.62 -10.12 6.96
CA ASP A 23 -15.73 -9.03 6.54
C ASP A 23 -14.95 -8.44 7.73
N ILE A 24 -14.07 -7.48 7.44
CA ILE A 24 -13.27 -6.79 8.47
C ILE A 24 -14.11 -5.86 9.35
N ASP A 25 -15.24 -5.39 8.84
CA ASP A 25 -16.19 -4.53 9.55
C ASP A 25 -17.12 -5.34 10.48
N GLY A 26 -17.04 -6.67 10.42
CA GLY A 26 -17.79 -7.62 11.24
C GLY A 26 -19.12 -8.07 10.62
N ASN A 27 -19.49 -7.61 9.43
CA ASN A 27 -20.71 -8.03 8.75
C ASN A 27 -20.59 -9.47 8.23
N VAL A 28 -21.71 -10.19 8.28
CA VAL A 28 -21.81 -11.56 7.78
C VAL A 28 -22.47 -11.58 6.42
N HIS A 29 -21.76 -12.09 5.43
CA HIS A 29 -22.20 -12.21 4.05
C HIS A 29 -22.49 -13.67 3.74
N SER A 30 -23.73 -13.97 3.33
CA SER A 30 -24.12 -15.32 2.88
C SER A 30 -24.21 -15.34 1.35
N VAL A 31 -23.24 -16.00 0.71
CA VAL A 31 -23.16 -16.09 -0.75
C VAL A 31 -23.62 -17.47 -1.23
N PRO A 32 -24.67 -17.57 -2.06
CA PRO A 32 -25.05 -18.85 -2.67
C PRO A 32 -23.95 -19.36 -3.60
N ASN A 33 -23.59 -20.64 -3.50
CA ASN A 33 -22.49 -21.23 -4.27
C ASN A 33 -22.73 -21.15 -5.78
N GLY A 34 -23.99 -21.21 -6.23
CA GLY A 34 -24.35 -21.08 -7.65
C GLY A 34 -24.16 -19.67 -8.23
N LYS A 35 -23.85 -18.66 -7.40
CA LYS A 35 -23.51 -17.29 -7.83
C LYS A 35 -22.01 -17.00 -7.77
N VAL A 36 -21.20 -18.00 -7.41
CA VAL A 36 -19.75 -17.86 -7.32
C VAL A 36 -19.13 -18.25 -8.67
N GLU A 37 -18.83 -17.24 -9.49
CA GLU A 37 -18.12 -17.44 -10.76
C GLU A 37 -16.60 -17.52 -10.55
N LEU A 38 -16.07 -16.72 -9.62
CA LEU A 38 -14.66 -16.65 -9.29
C LEU A 38 -14.47 -16.56 -7.77
N SER A 39 -13.48 -17.28 -7.25
CA SER A 39 -13.00 -17.13 -5.88
C SER A 39 -11.50 -16.83 -5.87
N THR A 40 -11.10 -15.79 -5.13
CA THR A 40 -9.71 -15.39 -4.97
C THR A 40 -9.28 -15.64 -3.53
N ASN A 41 -8.34 -16.56 -3.31
CA ASN A 41 -7.76 -16.80 -1.99
C ASN A 41 -6.49 -15.97 -1.81
N MET A 42 -6.52 -15.03 -0.87
CA MET A 42 -5.44 -14.06 -0.65
C MET A 42 -4.39 -14.54 0.36
N THR A 43 -4.57 -15.75 0.89
CA THR A 43 -3.81 -16.31 2.02
C THR A 43 -3.31 -17.72 1.75
N LYS A 44 -3.44 -18.22 0.52
CA LYS A 44 -3.02 -19.59 0.18
C LYS A 44 -1.50 -19.62 0.04
N LYS A 45 -0.83 -20.36 0.94
CA LYS A 45 0.63 -20.51 1.09
C LYS A 45 1.35 -19.29 1.65
N TYR A 46 1.10 -18.11 1.09
CA TYR A 46 1.69 -16.86 1.54
C TYR A 46 0.69 -15.72 1.32
N SER A 47 0.97 -14.59 1.95
CA SER A 47 0.34 -13.31 1.63
C SER A 47 1.41 -12.32 1.22
N ARG A 48 1.02 -11.33 0.41
CA ARG A 48 1.96 -10.35 -0.13
C ARG A 48 1.72 -8.98 0.51
N VAL A 49 2.78 -8.41 1.06
CA VAL A 49 2.85 -6.98 1.36
C VAL A 49 2.88 -6.27 0.03
N ASN A 50 1.89 -5.41 -0.18
CA ASN A 50 1.70 -4.67 -1.41
C ASN A 50 1.37 -3.23 -1.04
N LEU A 51 2.42 -2.42 -0.87
CA LEU A 51 2.33 -1.04 -0.38
C LEU A 51 2.83 -0.07 -1.46
N ASN A 52 2.13 1.04 -1.64
CA ASN A 52 2.61 2.20 -2.40
C ASN A 52 2.90 3.33 -1.45
N VAL A 53 4.05 3.98 -1.65
CA VAL A 53 4.49 5.14 -0.88
C VAL A 53 4.83 6.25 -1.86
N SER A 54 4.24 7.42 -1.67
CA SER A 54 4.44 8.57 -2.54
C SER A 54 5.50 9.49 -1.95
N VAL A 55 6.39 10.02 -2.81
CA VAL A 55 7.41 11.03 -2.45
C VAL A 55 7.35 12.24 -3.39
N GLY A 56 7.85 13.40 -2.92
CA GLY A 56 7.91 14.61 -3.72
C GLY A 56 8.77 14.47 -4.98
N TYR A 57 8.45 15.25 -6.02
CA TYR A 57 9.22 15.27 -7.28
C TYR A 57 10.65 15.83 -7.14
N GLY A 58 10.89 16.66 -6.12
CA GLY A 58 12.20 17.23 -5.83
C GLY A 58 13.15 16.26 -5.10
N GLU A 59 12.64 15.11 -4.66
CA GLU A 59 13.40 14.17 -3.84
C GLU A 59 14.39 13.34 -4.65
N ASN A 60 15.49 12.95 -4.00
CA ASN A 60 16.42 12.01 -4.58
C ASN A 60 15.88 10.58 -4.47
N LEU A 61 15.33 10.05 -5.57
CA LEU A 61 14.73 8.71 -5.60
C LEU A 61 15.68 7.60 -5.14
N LYS A 62 16.99 7.71 -5.40
CA LYS A 62 17.95 6.71 -4.95
C LYS A 62 18.03 6.70 -3.41
N HIS A 63 18.12 7.89 -2.82
CA HIS A 63 18.14 8.04 -1.36
C HIS A 63 16.85 7.47 -0.75
N VAL A 64 15.68 7.83 -1.29
CA VAL A 64 14.39 7.32 -0.83
C VAL A 64 14.32 5.79 -0.88
N ILE A 65 14.75 5.18 -2.00
CA ILE A 65 14.75 3.72 -2.16
C ILE A 65 15.69 3.05 -1.14
N ASP A 66 16.87 3.61 -0.92
CA ASP A 66 17.84 3.11 0.06
C ASP A 66 17.25 3.17 1.48
N THR A 67 16.58 4.27 1.83
CA THR A 67 15.87 4.46 3.10
C THR A 67 14.74 3.46 3.30
N ILE A 68 13.89 3.27 2.27
CA ILE A 68 12.81 2.28 2.29
C ILE A 68 13.38 0.87 2.53
N ASN A 69 14.43 0.50 1.80
CA ASN A 69 15.05 -0.82 1.91
C ASN A 69 15.66 -1.04 3.29
N ARG A 70 16.33 -0.02 3.85
CA ARG A 70 16.86 -0.07 5.22
C ARG A 70 15.77 -0.34 6.24
N ILE A 71 14.66 0.39 6.19
CA ILE A 71 13.54 0.22 7.13
C ILE A 71 12.88 -1.16 6.98
N CYS A 72 12.72 -1.63 5.73
CA CYS A 72 12.18 -2.96 5.50
C CYS A 72 13.10 -4.06 6.05
N GLN A 73 14.42 -3.88 5.96
CA GLN A 73 15.40 -4.79 6.55
C GLN A 73 15.35 -4.74 8.08
N GLU A 74 15.36 -3.55 8.69
CA GLU A 74 15.22 -3.37 10.14
C GLU A 74 13.95 -4.04 10.68
N MET A 75 12.83 -3.90 9.96
CA MET A 75 11.58 -4.56 10.32
C MET A 75 11.64 -6.08 10.16
N ALA A 76 12.36 -6.59 9.17
CA ALA A 76 12.54 -8.03 8.99
C ALA A 76 13.49 -8.65 10.03
N GLU A 77 14.37 -7.87 10.64
CA GLU A 77 15.28 -8.29 11.70
C GLU A 77 14.66 -8.16 13.10
N ASP A 78 13.63 -7.32 13.25
CA ASP A 78 12.91 -7.09 14.49
C ASP A 78 12.32 -8.40 15.05
N PRO A 79 12.65 -8.80 16.30
CA PRO A 79 12.13 -10.01 16.92
C PRO A 79 10.60 -10.12 16.94
N GLN A 80 9.88 -9.00 16.95
CA GLN A 80 8.43 -8.99 16.93
C GLN A 80 7.84 -9.40 15.57
N TRP A 81 8.54 -9.12 14.47
CA TRP A 81 8.00 -9.24 13.10
C TRP A 81 8.75 -10.25 12.23
N LYS A 82 10.00 -10.56 12.57
CA LYS A 82 10.89 -11.47 11.84
C LYS A 82 10.23 -12.79 11.47
N ASP A 83 9.52 -13.39 12.43
CA ASP A 83 8.87 -14.68 12.22
C ASP A 83 7.68 -14.61 11.26
N ASP A 84 7.13 -13.43 10.98
CA ASP A 84 6.01 -13.25 10.06
C ASP A 84 6.44 -13.06 8.60
N PHE A 85 7.74 -12.86 8.33
CA PHE A 85 8.27 -12.70 6.97
C PHE A 85 8.71 -14.04 6.36
N ILE A 86 8.39 -14.22 5.08
CA ILE A 86 8.95 -15.29 4.22
C ILE A 86 10.06 -14.70 3.34
N THR A 87 9.86 -13.47 2.87
CA THR A 87 10.84 -12.70 2.11
C THR A 87 10.80 -11.26 2.57
N THR A 88 11.97 -10.70 2.87
CA THR A 88 12.13 -9.30 3.28
C THR A 88 11.48 -8.37 2.25
N PRO A 89 10.62 -7.44 2.69
CA PRO A 89 10.06 -6.45 1.78
C PRO A 89 11.15 -5.56 1.20
N SER A 90 10.97 -5.11 -0.04
CA SER A 90 11.88 -4.14 -0.66
C SER A 90 11.16 -3.27 -1.68
N ALA A 91 11.76 -2.13 -1.97
CA ALA A 91 11.32 -1.28 -3.06
C ALA A 91 11.59 -2.00 -4.40
N LEU A 92 10.52 -2.35 -5.11
CA LEU A 92 10.61 -3.08 -6.37
C LEU A 92 10.91 -2.14 -7.54
N ARG A 93 10.16 -1.04 -7.63
CA ARG A 93 10.20 -0.09 -8.74
C ARG A 93 9.47 1.21 -8.38
N VAL A 94 9.68 2.23 -9.21
CA VAL A 94 8.72 3.33 -9.34
C VAL A 94 7.46 2.79 -10.03
N ASP A 95 6.32 2.88 -9.37
CA ASP A 95 5.03 2.33 -9.85
C ASP A 95 4.31 3.33 -10.74
N LYS A 96 4.29 4.60 -10.33
CA LYS A 96 3.55 5.66 -11.02
C LYS A 96 4.18 7.02 -10.78
N LEU A 97 4.17 7.85 -11.81
CA LEU A 97 4.39 9.30 -11.72
C LEU A 97 3.00 9.94 -11.60
N GLY A 98 2.62 10.35 -10.39
CA GLY A 98 1.31 10.93 -10.08
C GLY A 98 1.31 12.46 -10.19
N ASP A 99 0.15 13.09 -10.02
CA ASP A 99 0.01 14.54 -10.27
C ASP A 99 0.82 15.42 -9.30
N SER A 100 1.05 14.93 -8.07
CA SER A 100 1.77 15.68 -7.03
C SER A 100 2.99 14.94 -6.47
N GLY A 101 3.24 13.70 -6.89
CA GLY A 101 4.36 12.91 -6.38
C GLY A 101 4.62 11.63 -7.15
N ILE A 102 5.69 10.95 -6.76
CA ILE A 102 6.19 9.72 -7.36
C ILE A 102 5.87 8.55 -6.44
N ASP A 103 5.10 7.58 -6.92
CA ASP A 103 4.73 6.39 -6.17
C ASP A 103 5.78 5.30 -6.33
N ILE A 104 6.31 4.82 -5.21
CA ILE A 104 7.26 3.71 -5.12
C ILE A 104 6.52 2.47 -4.64
N LYS A 105 6.69 1.37 -5.39
CA LYS A 105 6.12 0.06 -5.09
C LYS A 105 7.01 -0.68 -4.10
N ILE A 106 6.45 -1.10 -2.97
CA ILE A 106 7.10 -2.01 -2.03
C ILE A 106 6.39 -3.36 -2.07
N LEU A 107 7.15 -4.43 -2.29
CA LEU A 107 6.66 -5.80 -2.24
C LEU A 107 7.46 -6.64 -1.24
N GLY A 108 6.77 -7.57 -0.57
CA GLY A 108 7.38 -8.60 0.27
C GLY A 108 6.40 -9.74 0.50
N ASP A 109 6.90 -10.92 0.85
CA ASP A 109 6.06 -12.09 1.11
C ASP A 109 6.04 -12.41 2.61
N THR A 110 4.86 -12.63 3.15
CA THR A 110 4.61 -12.84 4.59
C THR A 110 3.82 -14.12 4.82
N LYS A 111 3.80 -14.55 6.07
CA LYS A 111 2.85 -15.57 6.52
C LYS A 111 1.41 -15.13 6.21
N PRO A 112 0.52 -16.09 5.92
CA PRO A 112 -0.88 -15.83 5.66
C PRO A 112 -1.54 -14.91 6.71
N SER A 113 -2.31 -13.93 6.25
CA SER A 113 -3.07 -12.97 7.09
C SER A 113 -2.24 -11.94 7.87
N LYS A 114 -0.89 -11.99 7.79
CA LYS A 114 0.00 -11.01 8.47
C LYS A 114 0.26 -9.75 7.68
N GLN A 115 -0.05 -9.73 6.39
CA GLN A 115 0.27 -8.64 5.48
C GLN A 115 -0.30 -7.28 5.92
N TRP A 116 -1.51 -7.24 6.51
CA TRP A 116 -2.11 -5.96 6.93
C TRP A 116 -1.46 -5.38 8.18
N ALA A 117 -1.14 -6.23 9.16
CA ALA A 117 -0.42 -5.81 10.37
C ALA A 117 0.96 -5.27 10.00
N ILE A 118 1.67 -6.00 9.14
CA ILE A 118 2.98 -5.59 8.63
C ILE A 118 2.89 -4.29 7.82
N MET A 119 1.91 -4.17 6.91
CA MET A 119 1.70 -2.93 6.15
C MET A 119 1.32 -1.74 7.02
N GLY A 120 0.64 -1.95 8.15
CA GLY A 120 0.32 -0.90 9.12
C GLY A 120 1.58 -0.37 9.80
N GLU A 121 2.36 -1.27 10.38
CA GLU A 121 3.61 -0.95 11.06
C GLU A 121 4.64 -0.33 10.09
N LEU A 122 4.76 -0.88 8.88
CA LEU A 122 5.70 -0.37 7.88
C LEU A 122 5.37 1.08 7.49
N ARG A 123 4.09 1.44 7.39
CA ARG A 123 3.68 2.84 7.13
C ARG A 123 4.10 3.78 8.24
N LEU A 124 3.99 3.36 9.50
CA LEU A 124 4.40 4.16 10.65
C LEU A 124 5.92 4.40 10.62
N ARG A 125 6.71 3.33 10.50
CA ARG A 125 8.18 3.42 10.44
C ARG A 125 8.67 4.24 9.25
N LEU A 126 8.03 4.08 8.09
CA LEU A 126 8.34 4.88 6.91
C LEU A 126 8.06 6.36 7.15
N LYS A 127 6.94 6.71 7.79
CA LYS A 127 6.63 8.10 8.13
C LYS A 127 7.70 8.71 9.03
N ASP A 128 8.04 8.02 10.11
CA ASP A 128 9.02 8.51 11.10
C ASP A 128 10.41 8.67 10.48
N ALA A 129 10.81 7.73 9.63
CA ALA A 129 12.10 7.81 8.94
C ALA A 129 12.13 8.90 7.87
N PHE A 130 11.05 9.06 7.11
CA PHE A 130 10.97 10.12 6.10
C PHE A 130 11.04 11.51 6.76
N ASP A 131 10.38 11.70 7.89
CA ASP A 131 10.48 12.94 8.67
C ASP A 131 11.91 13.18 9.19
N SER A 132 12.59 12.12 9.64
CA SER A 132 13.96 12.20 10.18
C SER A 132 15.01 12.50 9.10
N GLU A 133 14.79 11.99 7.89
CA GLU A 133 15.70 12.18 6.75
C GLU A 133 15.33 13.39 5.88
N GLY A 134 14.22 14.05 6.18
CA GLY A 134 13.74 15.22 5.44
C GLY A 134 13.13 14.90 4.08
N ILE A 135 12.68 13.65 3.87
CA ILE A 135 12.00 13.22 2.65
C ILE A 135 10.56 13.75 2.68
N GLU A 136 10.21 14.63 1.74
CA GLU A 136 8.88 15.20 1.69
C GLU A 136 7.84 14.19 1.19
N ILE A 137 6.81 13.94 2.01
CA ILE A 137 5.59 13.25 1.57
C ILE A 137 4.73 14.28 0.82
N PRO A 138 4.38 14.02 -0.46
CA PRO A 138 3.80 15.02 -1.32
C PRO A 138 2.40 15.39 -0.86
N TRP A 139 2.18 16.67 -0.68
CA TRP A 139 0.85 17.25 -0.55
C TRP A 139 0.31 17.61 -1.94
N PRO A 140 -1.02 17.55 -2.15
CA PRO A 140 -1.61 18.02 -3.38
C PRO A 140 -1.28 19.51 -3.58
N HIS A 141 -0.46 19.82 -4.58
CA HIS A 141 -0.12 21.20 -4.92
C HIS A 141 -0.56 21.52 -6.34
N THR A 142 -1.20 22.68 -6.52
CA THR A 142 -1.58 23.19 -7.83
C THR A 142 -0.67 24.34 -8.20
N LYS A 143 0.16 24.15 -9.23
CA LYS A 143 0.91 25.27 -9.81
C LYS A 143 -0.04 26.10 -10.67
N VAL A 144 -0.43 27.27 -10.18
CA VAL A 144 -1.21 28.24 -10.94
C VAL A 144 -0.26 29.11 -11.75
N TYR A 145 -0.27 28.94 -13.07
CA TYR A 145 0.44 29.83 -13.98
C TYR A 145 -0.44 31.04 -14.29
N PHE A 146 -0.19 32.15 -13.60
CA PHE A 146 -0.75 33.45 -13.96
C PHE A 146 0.06 33.93 -15.18
N GLY A 147 -0.51 33.84 -16.39
CA GLY A 147 0.18 34.26 -17.62
C GLY A 147 0.67 35.71 -17.58
N ASN A 148 1.58 36.06 -18.50
CA ASN A 148 2.17 37.40 -18.60
C ASN A 148 1.11 38.49 -18.43
N ALA A 149 1.33 39.37 -17.45
CA ALA A 149 0.46 40.52 -17.21
C ALA A 149 0.20 41.28 -18.52
N PRO A 150 -1.04 41.71 -18.79
CA PRO A 150 -1.32 42.51 -19.98
C PRO A 150 -0.40 43.73 -20.00
N ALA A 151 0.18 44.02 -21.17
CA ALA A 151 1.07 45.16 -21.36
C ALA A 151 0.39 46.43 -20.83
N VAL A 152 1.04 47.07 -19.87
CA VAL A 152 0.60 48.36 -19.32
C VAL A 152 0.65 49.35 -20.49
N ILE A 153 -0.53 49.77 -20.97
CA ILE A 153 -0.64 50.82 -21.97
C ILE A 153 -0.26 52.12 -21.22
N SER A 154 0.94 52.63 -21.49
CA SER A 154 1.32 53.99 -21.06
C SER A 154 0.43 54.99 -21.79
N GLU A 155 -0.51 55.62 -21.08
CA GLU A 155 -1.13 56.85 -21.57
C GLU A 155 -0.11 58.00 -21.50
N ASN A 156 -0.09 58.79 -22.57
CA ASN A 156 0.77 59.96 -22.83
C ASN A 156 0.79 61.00 -21.70
#